data_AF-A0A3B9ZD18-F1
#
_entry.id   AF-A0A3B9ZD18-F1
#
_cell.length_a   1.000
_cell.length_b   1.000
_cell.length_c   1.000
_cell.angle_alpha   90.00
_cell.angle_beta   90.00
_cell.angle_gamma   90.00
#
_symmetry.space_group_name_H-M   'P 1'
#
loop_
_entity.id
_entity.type
_entity.pdbx_description
1 polymer ?
#
loop_
_entity_poly.entity_id
_entity_poly.type
_entity_poly.pdbx_seq_one_letter_code
_entity_poly.pdbx_strand_id
1 'polypeptide(L)'
;MISVIDYGMGNLRSVAKALEAAGAGDVLVTSDIKTIDKADKIVLPGVGAMQDAMKELKRLDLIKVIKESILKKPFLGICLGLQLLFTESEEGHKTRGLGVFKGKVKRFSSDMKAPHMGWNQIVRRTKDVPSTWFDYAHHK
;
A
#
# COMPACT_ATOMS: atom_id res chain seq x y z
N MET A 1 -8.76 16.09 4.50
CA MET A 1 -9.13 14.68 4.73
C MET A 1 -8.11 13.70 4.15
N ILE A 2 -7.65 12.75 4.97
CA ILE A 2 -6.91 11.55 4.53
C ILE A 2 -7.89 10.37 4.49
N SER A 3 -7.99 9.68 3.36
CA SER A 3 -8.77 8.44 3.26
C SER A 3 -7.87 7.21 3.44
N VAL A 4 -8.19 6.38 4.41
CA VAL A 4 -7.61 5.06 4.60
C VAL A 4 -8.55 4.05 3.93
N ILE A 5 -8.08 3.40 2.87
CA ILE A 5 -8.92 2.50 2.08
C ILE A 5 -9.21 1.24 2.89
N ASP A 6 -10.49 1.02 3.18
CA ASP A 6 -10.99 -0.22 3.72
C ASP A 6 -11.40 -1.14 2.58
N TYR A 7 -10.71 -2.26 2.46
CA TYR A 7 -11.09 -3.34 1.56
C TYR A 7 -11.13 -4.68 2.30
N GLY A 8 -11.34 -4.64 3.62
CA GLY A 8 -11.40 -5.81 4.48
C GLY A 8 -10.03 -6.40 4.87
N MET A 9 -8.92 -5.75 4.51
CA MET A 9 -7.58 -6.23 4.85
C MET A 9 -6.72 -5.13 5.48
N GLY A 10 -6.02 -5.49 6.55
CA GLY A 10 -5.11 -4.60 7.28
C GLY A 10 -5.61 -4.27 8.68
N ASN A 11 -4.72 -3.70 9.50
CA ASN A 11 -5.07 -3.19 10.82
C ASN A 11 -5.44 -1.70 10.71
N LEU A 12 -6.66 -1.45 10.21
CA LEU A 12 -7.15 -0.11 9.87
C LEU A 12 -7.19 0.81 11.10
N ARG A 13 -7.55 0.28 12.27
CA ARG A 13 -7.60 1.04 13.52
C ARG A 13 -6.22 1.57 13.91
N SER A 14 -5.18 0.73 13.87
CA SER A 14 -3.82 1.18 14.20
C SER A 14 -3.29 2.18 13.18
N VAL A 15 -3.56 1.97 11.89
CA VAL A 15 -3.16 2.93 10.84
C VAL A 15 -3.83 4.29 11.06
N ALA A 16 -5.15 4.32 11.28
CA ALA A 16 -5.88 5.56 11.51
C ALA A 16 -5.35 6.29 12.75
N LYS A 17 -5.17 5.58 13.88
CA LYS A 17 -4.64 6.17 15.10
C LYS A 17 -3.20 6.67 14.96
N ALA A 18 -2.36 5.98 14.20
CA ALA A 18 -1.00 6.44 13.92
C ALA A 18 -1.00 7.73 13.08
N LEU A 19 -1.89 7.84 12.09
CA LEU A 19 -2.04 9.07 11.30
C LEU A 19 -2.52 10.24 12.16
N GLU A 20 -3.54 10.03 12.98
CA GLU A 20 -4.03 11.03 13.94
C GLU A 20 -2.90 11.49 14.88
N ALA A 21 -2.16 10.54 15.46
CA ALA A 21 -1.03 10.83 16.35
C ALA A 21 0.12 11.57 15.64
N ALA A 22 0.30 11.35 14.33
CA ALA A 22 1.24 12.07 13.49
C ALA A 22 0.76 13.49 13.09
N GLY A 23 -0.39 13.94 13.63
CA GLY A 23 -0.94 15.28 13.40
C GLY A 23 -1.94 15.36 12.24
N ALA A 24 -2.41 14.24 11.70
CA ALA A 24 -3.51 14.27 10.75
C ALA A 24 -4.82 14.64 11.47
N GLY A 25 -5.35 15.83 11.19
CA GLY A 25 -6.57 16.32 11.85
C GLY A 25 -7.87 15.68 11.35
N ASP A 26 -7.86 14.99 10.21
CA ASP A 26 -9.05 14.41 9.59
C ASP A 26 -8.69 13.14 8.80
N VAL A 27 -9.00 11.99 9.40
CA VAL A 27 -8.72 10.64 8.89
C VAL A 27 -10.01 9.86 8.80
N LEU A 28 -10.32 9.34 7.61
CA LEU A 28 -11.54 8.58 7.35
C LEU A 28 -11.20 7.21 6.78
N VAL A 29 -11.58 6.16 7.51
CA VAL A 29 -11.52 4.77 7.03
C VAL A 29 -12.77 4.51 6.20
N THR A 30 -12.63 4.12 4.93
CA THR A 30 -13.78 3.95 4.04
C THR A 30 -13.49 3.07 2.84
N SER A 31 -14.53 2.41 2.36
CA SER A 31 -14.59 1.68 1.09
C SER A 31 -15.45 2.40 0.04
N ASP A 32 -15.99 3.59 0.37
CA ASP A 32 -16.85 4.34 -0.55
C ASP A 32 -16.02 5.06 -1.63
N ILE A 33 -16.29 4.73 -2.89
CA ILE A 33 -15.56 5.22 -4.05
C ILE A 33 -15.61 6.76 -4.13
N LYS A 34 -16.77 7.38 -3.86
CA LYS A 34 -16.92 8.84 -3.96
C LYS A 34 -16.10 9.55 -2.89
N THR A 35 -16.04 8.98 -1.70
CA THR A 35 -15.26 9.49 -0.58
C THR A 35 -13.76 9.39 -0.87
N ILE A 36 -13.30 8.25 -1.40
CA ILE A 36 -11.91 8.04 -1.82
C ILE A 36 -11.52 9.04 -2.92
N ASP A 37 -12.38 9.23 -3.93
CA ASP A 37 -12.13 10.16 -5.03
C ASP A 37 -12.01 11.62 -4.55
N LYS A 38 -12.80 12.02 -3.55
CA LYS A 38 -12.78 13.38 -2.97
C LYS A 38 -11.68 13.62 -1.93
N ALA A 39 -11.03 12.57 -1.42
CA ALA A 39 -9.99 12.72 -0.40
C ALA A 39 -8.78 13.48 -0.92
N ASP A 40 -8.11 14.25 -0.06
CA ASP A 40 -6.90 15.01 -0.42
C ASP A 40 -5.65 14.11 -0.49
N LYS A 41 -5.65 13.02 0.28
CA LYS A 41 -4.55 12.06 0.39
C LYS A 41 -5.10 10.66 0.60
N ILE A 42 -4.43 9.66 0.06
CA ILE A 42 -4.83 8.26 0.16
C ILE A 42 -3.80 7.44 0.92
N VAL A 43 -4.27 6.55 1.79
CA VAL A 43 -3.49 5.48 2.39
C VAL A 43 -4.12 4.15 1.99
N LEU A 44 -3.34 3.29 1.33
CA LEU A 44 -3.69 1.90 1.07
C LEU A 44 -2.89 1.01 2.02
N PRO A 45 -3.46 0.60 3.16
CA PRO A 45 -2.83 -0.38 4.04
C PRO A 45 -3.01 -1.80 3.48
N GLY A 46 -2.41 -2.80 4.12
CA GLY A 46 -2.74 -4.19 3.84
C GLY A 46 -1.87 -5.17 4.60
N VAL A 47 -2.44 -6.35 4.90
CA VAL A 47 -1.73 -7.53 5.43
C VAL A 47 -2.25 -8.78 4.73
N GLY A 48 -1.49 -9.88 4.76
CA GLY A 48 -1.88 -11.12 4.08
C GLY A 48 -1.31 -11.22 2.67
N ALA A 49 -1.96 -12.01 1.82
CA ALA A 49 -1.47 -12.33 0.49
C ALA A 49 -1.98 -11.38 -0.60
N MET A 50 -1.16 -11.13 -1.62
CA MET A 50 -1.54 -10.28 -2.76
C MET A 50 -2.79 -10.78 -3.50
N GLN A 51 -2.95 -12.10 -3.62
CA GLN A 51 -4.09 -12.70 -4.31
C GLN A 51 -5.42 -12.33 -3.65
N ASP A 52 -5.48 -12.44 -2.33
CA ASP A 52 -6.69 -12.12 -1.56
C ASP A 52 -6.99 -10.62 -1.62
N ALA A 53 -5.96 -9.79 -1.51
CA ALA A 53 -6.13 -8.34 -1.62
C ALA A 53 -6.65 -7.91 -3.00
N MET A 54 -6.09 -8.43 -4.08
CA MET A 54 -6.58 -8.12 -5.42
C MET A 54 -8.00 -8.62 -5.67
N LYS A 55 -8.40 -9.74 -5.04
CA LYS A 55 -9.77 -10.25 -5.07
C LYS A 55 -10.74 -9.29 -4.37
N GLU A 56 -10.40 -8.83 -3.17
CA GLU A 56 -11.26 -7.89 -2.42
C GLU A 56 -11.35 -6.52 -3.08
N LEU A 57 -10.22 -5.98 -3.57
CA LEU A 57 -10.21 -4.72 -4.33
C LEU A 57 -11.08 -4.80 -5.59
N LYS A 58 -11.09 -5.94 -6.27
CA LYS A 58 -11.97 -6.18 -7.43
C LYS A 58 -13.43 -6.32 -7.00
N ARG A 59 -13.70 -7.06 -5.91
CA ARG A 59 -15.06 -7.26 -5.38
C ARG A 59 -15.74 -5.95 -5.00
N LEU A 60 -14.96 -4.99 -4.48
CA LEU A 60 -15.43 -3.66 -4.06
C LEU A 60 -15.32 -2.59 -5.15
N ASP A 61 -14.89 -2.94 -6.37
CA ASP A 61 -14.68 -2.02 -7.49
C ASP A 61 -13.73 -0.84 -7.17
N LEU A 62 -12.74 -1.08 -6.30
CA LEU A 62 -11.81 -0.04 -5.83
C LEU A 62 -10.62 0.18 -6.76
N ILE A 63 -10.35 -0.74 -7.68
CA ILE A 63 -9.14 -0.72 -8.52
C ILE A 63 -9.06 0.57 -9.34
N LYS A 64 -10.17 1.00 -9.95
CA LYS A 64 -10.19 2.18 -10.82
C LYS A 64 -9.89 3.45 -10.02
N VAL A 65 -10.62 3.67 -8.92
CA VAL A 65 -10.43 4.89 -8.11
C VAL A 65 -9.05 4.97 -7.48
N ILE A 66 -8.46 3.84 -7.11
CA ILE A 66 -7.07 3.77 -6.61
C ILE A 66 -6.08 4.22 -7.68
N LYS A 67 -6.20 3.67 -8.89
CA LYS A 67 -5.33 4.00 -10.03
C LYS A 67 -5.49 5.44 -10.51
N GLU A 68 -6.68 6.00 -10.41
CA GLU A 68 -6.90 7.41 -10.75
C GLU A 68 -6.37 8.33 -9.65
N SER A 69 -6.53 7.94 -8.38
CA SER A 69 -6.06 8.72 -7.23
C SER A 69 -4.54 8.84 -7.19
N ILE A 70 -3.82 7.74 -7.41
CA ILE A 70 -2.35 7.73 -7.32
C ILE A 70 -1.68 8.71 -8.30
N LEU A 71 -2.35 9.07 -9.40
CA LEU A 71 -1.85 10.02 -10.39
C LEU A 71 -2.11 11.48 -10.02
N LYS A 72 -3.05 11.74 -9.11
CA LYS A 72 -3.58 13.08 -8.83
C LYS A 72 -3.24 13.60 -7.46
N LYS A 73 -2.96 12.72 -6.49
CA LYS A 73 -2.83 13.10 -5.08
C LYS A 73 -1.81 12.23 -4.33
N PRO A 74 -1.25 12.73 -3.21
CA PRO A 74 -0.33 11.95 -2.39
C PRO A 74 -0.93 10.60 -1.98
N PHE A 75 -0.15 9.55 -2.19
CA PHE A 75 -0.56 8.17 -1.95
C PHE A 75 0.50 7.46 -1.12
N LEU A 76 0.07 6.73 -0.09
CA LEU A 76 0.93 5.92 0.76
C LEU A 76 0.45 4.47 0.77
N GLY A 77 1.29 3.54 0.27
CA GLY A 77 1.09 2.11 0.43
C GLY A 77 1.81 1.59 1.68
N ILE A 78 1.12 0.85 2.55
CA ILE A 78 1.73 0.28 3.77
C ILE A 78 1.73 -1.24 3.70
N CYS A 79 2.90 -1.86 3.89
CA CYS A 79 3.10 -3.31 3.86
C CYS A 79 2.58 -3.92 2.54
N LEU A 80 1.54 -4.76 2.58
CA LEU A 80 0.94 -5.33 1.37
C LEU A 80 0.40 -4.22 0.43
N GLY A 81 -0.07 -3.10 0.98
CA GLY A 81 -0.51 -1.95 0.21
C GLY A 81 0.53 -1.40 -0.76
N LEU A 82 1.82 -1.40 -0.35
CA LEU A 82 2.93 -1.05 -1.23
C LEU A 82 3.18 -2.14 -2.28
N GLN A 83 3.19 -3.40 -1.85
CA GLN A 83 3.42 -4.53 -2.73
C GLN A 83 2.40 -4.59 -3.88
N LEU A 84 1.14 -4.24 -3.60
CA LEU A 84 0.06 -4.16 -4.60
C LEU A 84 0.35 -3.15 -5.72
N LEU A 85 1.21 -2.16 -5.50
CA LEU A 85 1.56 -1.18 -6.55
C LEU A 85 2.43 -1.79 -7.66
N PHE A 86 3.10 -2.90 -7.42
CA PHE A 86 3.93 -3.58 -8.41
C PHE A 86 3.11 -4.36 -9.46
N THR A 87 3.75 -4.77 -10.55
CA THR A 87 3.08 -5.54 -11.61
C THR A 87 2.70 -6.95 -11.20
N GLU A 88 3.53 -7.63 -10.39
CA GLU A 88 3.26 -9.01 -9.99
C GLU A 88 3.94 -9.41 -8.66
N SER A 89 3.42 -10.47 -8.03
CA SER A 89 4.03 -11.14 -6.87
C SER A 89 4.28 -12.61 -7.17
N GLU A 90 5.37 -13.13 -6.60
CA GLU A 90 5.76 -14.54 -6.59
C GLU A 90 5.21 -15.29 -5.36
N GLU A 91 4.49 -14.62 -4.46
CA GLU A 91 3.88 -15.24 -3.29
C GLU A 91 2.76 -16.22 -3.70
N GLY A 92 2.95 -17.51 -3.37
CA GLY A 92 2.02 -18.57 -3.74
C GLY A 92 1.99 -18.75 -5.26
N HIS A 93 0.88 -18.35 -5.88
CA HIS A 93 0.75 -18.34 -7.34
C HIS A 93 1.02 -16.94 -7.89
N LYS A 94 1.56 -16.90 -9.11
CA LYS A 94 1.85 -15.66 -9.81
C LYS A 94 0.59 -14.79 -9.90
N THR A 95 0.57 -13.70 -9.15
CA THR A 95 -0.58 -12.79 -9.04
C THR A 95 -0.23 -11.44 -9.62
N ARG A 96 -1.13 -10.85 -10.42
CA ARG A 96 -0.96 -9.48 -10.93
C ARG A 96 -1.41 -8.45 -9.89
N GLY A 97 -0.57 -7.45 -9.64
CA GLY A 97 -0.93 -6.30 -8.81
C GLY A 97 -1.63 -5.20 -9.62
N LEU A 98 -1.64 -3.99 -9.07
CA LEU A 98 -2.19 -2.79 -9.70
C LEU A 98 -1.33 -2.34 -10.90
N GLY A 99 -0.03 -2.67 -10.91
CA GLY A 99 0.87 -2.39 -12.02
C GLY A 99 1.17 -0.89 -12.20
N VAL A 100 1.25 -0.16 -11.09
CA VAL A 100 1.72 1.24 -11.06
C VAL A 100 3.23 1.28 -11.28
N PHE A 101 3.95 0.40 -10.59
CA PHE A 101 5.39 0.22 -10.76
C PHE A 101 5.69 -1.06 -11.54
N LYS A 102 6.52 -0.95 -12.58
CA LYS A 102 7.05 -2.12 -13.27
C LYS A 102 8.01 -2.86 -12.32
N GLY A 103 7.71 -4.11 -12.01
CA GLY A 103 8.54 -4.91 -11.10
C GLY A 103 7.79 -6.04 -10.43
N LYS A 104 8.54 -6.91 -9.75
CA LYS A 104 8.00 -8.10 -9.10
C LYS A 104 8.31 -8.08 -7.61
N VAL A 105 7.32 -8.41 -6.79
CA VAL A 105 7.53 -8.71 -5.37
C VAL A 105 8.02 -10.16 -5.27
N LYS A 106 9.26 -10.32 -4.82
CA LYS A 106 9.95 -11.62 -4.76
C LYS A 106 10.00 -12.14 -3.34
N ARG A 107 10.00 -13.48 -3.21
CA ARG A 107 10.34 -14.13 -1.95
C ARG A 107 11.80 -13.84 -1.59
N PHE A 108 12.09 -13.68 -0.31
CA PHE A 108 13.49 -13.66 0.14
C PHE A 108 14.21 -14.95 -0.26
N SER A 109 15.49 -14.82 -0.59
CA SER A 109 16.36 -15.96 -0.88
C SER A 109 16.50 -16.87 0.33
N SER A 110 16.80 -18.15 0.08
CA SER A 110 16.79 -19.23 1.07
C SER A 110 17.82 -19.08 2.20
N ASP A 111 18.84 -18.27 1.98
CA ASP A 111 19.85 -17.88 2.96
C ASP A 111 19.33 -16.91 4.02
N MET A 112 18.07 -16.45 3.90
CA MET A 112 17.48 -15.51 4.84
C MET A 112 16.18 -16.02 5.45
N LYS A 113 16.05 -15.86 6.76
CA LYS A 113 14.88 -16.28 7.52
C LYS A 113 13.62 -15.57 6.99
N ALA A 114 12.62 -16.36 6.58
CA ALA A 114 11.34 -15.89 6.08
C ALA A 114 10.19 -16.41 6.98
N PRO A 115 9.20 -15.58 7.34
CA PRO A 115 9.14 -14.14 7.08
C PRO A 115 10.19 -13.36 7.89
N HIS A 116 10.58 -12.18 7.41
CA HIS A 116 11.37 -11.26 8.20
C HIS A 116 10.49 -10.64 9.28
N MET A 117 10.77 -10.95 10.54
CA MET A 117 10.05 -10.41 11.71
C MET A 117 11.07 -9.81 12.67
N GLY A 118 10.95 -8.51 12.96
CA GLY A 118 11.84 -7.80 13.86
C GLY A 118 12.12 -6.38 13.40
N TRP A 119 13.07 -5.75 14.10
CA TRP A 119 13.53 -4.40 13.80
C TRP A 119 14.68 -4.46 12.79
N ASN A 120 14.63 -3.56 11.81
CA ASN A 120 15.70 -3.40 10.83
C ASN A 120 15.92 -1.90 10.56
N GLN A 121 17.08 -1.55 10.00
CA GLN A 121 17.46 -0.18 9.70
C GLN A 121 17.11 0.20 8.26
N ILE A 122 16.80 1.47 8.05
CA ILE A 122 16.48 2.03 6.74
C ILE A 122 17.59 2.99 6.35
N VAL A 123 18.18 2.79 5.18
CA VAL A 123 19.10 3.75 4.57
C VAL A 123 18.32 4.58 3.56
N ARG A 124 18.07 5.85 3.87
CA ARG A 124 17.37 6.77 2.97
C ARG A 124 18.26 7.09 1.77
N ARG A 125 17.82 6.73 0.56
CA ARG A 125 18.43 7.18 -0.70
C ARG A 125 17.61 8.33 -1.27
N THR A 126 18.22 9.51 -1.42
CA THR A 126 17.55 10.75 -1.84
C THR A 126 17.81 11.15 -3.28
N LYS A 127 18.67 10.42 -4.02
CA LYS A 127 18.85 10.66 -5.46
C LYS A 127 17.64 10.12 -6.23
N ASP A 128 17.06 10.99 -7.07
CA ASP A 128 16.10 10.67 -8.12
C ASP A 128 14.65 10.27 -7.72
N VAL A 129 14.18 10.64 -6.52
CA VAL A 129 12.77 10.46 -6.13
C VAL A 129 12.00 11.79 -6.27
N PRO A 130 10.94 11.88 -7.10
CA PRO A 130 10.16 13.10 -7.19
C PRO A 130 9.54 13.46 -5.83
N SER A 131 9.50 14.75 -5.49
CA SER A 131 9.06 15.27 -4.18
C SER A 131 7.62 14.89 -3.77
N THR A 132 6.84 14.36 -4.71
CA THR A 132 5.47 13.89 -4.52
C THR A 132 5.36 12.42 -4.09
N TRP A 133 6.46 11.67 -4.08
CA TRP A 133 6.48 10.25 -3.76
C TRP A 133 7.32 9.96 -2.53
N PHE A 134 6.77 9.12 -1.65
CA PHE A 134 7.49 8.46 -0.58
C PHE A 134 7.40 6.97 -0.83
N ASP A 135 8.53 6.35 -1.19
CA ASP A 135 8.63 4.88 -1.32
C ASP A 135 9.26 4.30 -0.05
N TYR A 136 8.74 3.14 0.37
CA TYR A 136 9.21 2.37 1.52
C TYR A 136 9.52 0.94 1.08
N ALA A 137 10.56 0.74 0.28
CA ALA A 137 11.02 -0.60 -0.05
C ALA A 137 12.02 -1.11 1.00
N HIS A 138 11.69 -2.23 1.67
CA HIS A 138 12.67 -3.02 2.41
C HIS A 138 13.65 -3.64 1.40
N HIS A 139 14.79 -2.99 1.19
CA HIS A 139 15.94 -3.58 0.49
C HIS A 139 17.02 -3.91 1.51
N LYS A 140 17.56 -5.13 1.36
CA LYS A 140 18.70 -5.66 2.09
C LYS A 140 20.00 -5.13 1.52
#